data_AF-A0A1P8DWW8-F1
#
_entry.id   AF-A0A1P8DWW8-F1
#
_cell.length_a   1.000
_cell.length_b   1.000
_cell.length_c   1.000
_cell.angle_alpha   90.00
_cell.angle_beta   90.00
_cell.angle_gamma   90.00
#
_symmetry.space_group_name_H-M   'P 1'
#
loop_
_entity.id
_entity.type
_entity.pdbx_description
1 polymer ?
#
loop_
_entity_poly.entity_id
_entity_poly.type
_entity_poly.pdbx_seq_one_letter_code
_entity_poly.pdbx_strand_id
1 'polypeptide(L)'
;TLVFVLSACGTAPVSESSTGIWDRYIVYYFAQAIKFLSLGGSVGIGIILFTLVIRIILLPLMHFQTKSMRKTQELQPQLKALQQKYSSKDPETQRLFREEQQRLYAENNVNPYIGCLPLLVQLPIMMALYQAISRVPELKEGTFLWLSLDKPDPYLI
;
A
#
# COMPACT_ATOMS: atom_id res chain seq x y z
N THR A 1 -2.17 -14.76 -8.92
CA THR A 1 -2.19 -13.85 -7.75
C THR A 1 -1.25 -14.30 -6.64
N LEU A 2 -1.23 -15.58 -6.23
CA LEU A 2 -0.33 -16.09 -5.18
C LEU A 2 1.17 -15.91 -5.49
N VAL A 3 1.59 -16.10 -6.74
CA VAL A 3 2.99 -15.96 -7.18
C VAL A 3 3.53 -14.54 -7.00
N PHE A 4 2.67 -13.52 -7.10
CA PHE A 4 3.05 -12.11 -6.94
C PHE A 4 3.37 -11.78 -5.49
N VAL A 5 2.59 -12.34 -4.55
CA VAL A 5 2.78 -12.16 -3.11
C VAL A 5 3.96 -13.01 -2.59
N LEU A 6 4.12 -14.24 -3.09
CA LEU A 6 5.22 -15.13 -2.68
C LEU A 6 6.58 -14.69 -3.24
N SER A 7 6.64 -14.08 -4.43
CA SER A 7 7.88 -13.53 -4.98
C SER A 7 8.37 -12.29 -4.22
N ALA A 8 7.48 -11.57 -3.54
CA ALA A 8 7.83 -10.40 -2.74
C ALA A 8 8.61 -10.75 -1.44
N CYS A 9 8.66 -12.03 -1.04
CA CYS A 9 9.48 -12.52 0.07
C CYS A 9 10.92 -12.90 -0.33
N GLY A 10 11.32 -12.77 -1.61
CA GLY A 10 12.66 -13.11 -2.07
C GLY A 10 13.74 -12.12 -1.59
N THR A 11 14.87 -12.62 -1.09
CA THR A 11 16.00 -11.82 -0.58
C THR A 11 17.26 -11.83 -1.47
N ALA A 12 17.27 -12.58 -2.58
CA ALA A 12 18.43 -12.69 -3.49
C ALA A 12 18.79 -11.35 -4.20
N PRO A 13 20.01 -11.06 -4.66
CA PRO A 13 20.25 -9.83 -5.43
C PRO A 13 19.45 -9.81 -6.76
N VAL A 14 18.90 -8.66 -7.16
CA VAL A 14 18.10 -8.53 -8.40
C VAL A 14 19.03 -8.14 -9.54
N SER A 15 19.10 -8.98 -10.58
CA SER A 15 19.85 -8.72 -11.82
C SER A 15 19.00 -9.09 -13.03
N GLU A 16 19.49 -8.77 -14.23
CA GLU A 16 18.82 -8.96 -15.55
C GLU A 16 18.29 -10.39 -15.79
N SER A 17 18.80 -11.38 -15.04
CA SER A 17 18.44 -12.81 -15.11
C SER A 17 17.47 -13.29 -14.02
N SER A 18 16.90 -12.42 -13.18
CA SER A 18 15.94 -12.83 -12.14
C SER A 18 14.63 -13.37 -12.76
N THR A 19 14.31 -14.64 -12.49
CA THR A 19 13.18 -15.39 -13.07
C THR A 19 11.81 -14.98 -12.55
N GLY A 20 11.74 -14.18 -11.47
CA GLY A 20 10.49 -13.71 -10.86
C GLY A 20 9.87 -12.54 -11.60
N ILE A 21 8.57 -12.63 -11.91
CA ILE A 21 7.77 -11.55 -12.53
C ILE A 21 7.87 -10.26 -11.70
N TRP A 22 7.91 -10.37 -10.37
CA TRP A 22 8.06 -9.25 -9.43
C TRP A 22 9.40 -8.53 -9.59
N ASP A 23 10.51 -9.28 -9.60
CA ASP A 23 11.86 -8.70 -9.68
C ASP A 23 12.07 -7.97 -11.01
N ARG A 24 11.59 -8.55 -12.12
CA ARG A 24 11.78 -7.97 -13.46
C ARG A 24 10.78 -6.86 -13.82
N TYR A 25 9.50 -7.01 -13.50
CA TYR A 25 8.51 -6.00 -13.90
C TYR A 25 8.34 -4.88 -12.87
N ILE A 26 8.60 -5.14 -11.59
CA ILE A 26 8.45 -4.13 -10.55
C ILE A 26 9.80 -3.59 -10.15
N VAL A 27 10.69 -4.42 -9.59
CA VAL A 27 11.92 -3.91 -8.96
C VAL A 27 12.84 -3.25 -10.00
N TYR A 28 13.05 -3.87 -11.15
CA TYR A 28 13.89 -3.30 -12.22
C TYR A 28 13.35 -1.98 -12.79
N TYR A 29 12.07 -1.94 -13.22
CA TYR A 29 11.47 -0.71 -13.75
C TYR A 29 11.36 0.40 -12.70
N PHE A 30 11.09 0.05 -11.43
CA PHE A 30 11.10 1.01 -10.33
C PHE A 30 12.50 1.60 -10.13
N ALA A 31 13.53 0.75 -10.08
CA ALA A 31 14.91 1.20 -9.94
C ALA A 31 15.34 2.10 -11.12
N GLN A 32 14.95 1.74 -12.35
CA GLN A 32 15.26 2.53 -13.53
C GLN A 32 14.51 3.88 -13.54
N ALA A 33 13.25 3.91 -13.08
CA ALA A 33 12.51 5.16 -12.92
C ALA A 33 13.14 6.07 -11.86
N ILE A 34 13.57 5.51 -10.72
CA ILE A 34 14.29 6.26 -9.67
C ILE A 34 15.62 6.80 -10.20
N LYS A 35 16.37 6.00 -10.96
CA LYS A 35 17.63 6.43 -11.58
C LYS A 35 17.40 7.56 -12.57
N PHE A 36 16.37 7.48 -13.42
CA PHE A 36 16.00 8.54 -14.35
C PHE A 36 15.62 9.85 -13.63
N LEU A 37 14.94 9.75 -12.48
CA LEU A 37 14.53 10.89 -11.66
C LEU A 37 15.64 11.40 -10.72
N SER A 38 16.77 10.70 -10.62
CA SER A 38 17.94 11.09 -9.83
C SER A 38 18.71 12.22 -10.53
N LEU A 39 18.13 13.42 -10.53
CA LEU A 39 18.77 14.63 -11.06
C LEU A 39 19.94 15.02 -10.15
N GLY A 40 21.15 15.10 -10.70
CA GLY A 40 22.35 15.51 -9.95
C GLY A 40 23.02 14.40 -9.12
N GLY A 41 22.71 13.12 -9.37
CA GLY A 41 23.36 11.98 -8.72
C GLY A 41 22.85 11.68 -7.30
N SER A 42 21.93 12.48 -6.76
CA SER A 42 21.33 12.25 -5.46
C SER A 42 20.16 11.27 -5.52
N VAL A 43 20.44 10.01 -5.14
CA VAL A 43 19.45 8.92 -5.09
C VAL A 43 18.19 9.29 -4.30
N GLY A 44 18.34 10.01 -3.18
CA GLY A 44 17.21 10.41 -2.34
C GLY A 44 16.23 11.37 -3.03
N ILE A 45 16.72 12.28 -3.90
CA ILE A 45 15.84 13.15 -4.70
C ILE A 45 15.05 12.30 -5.71
N GLY A 46 15.70 11.31 -6.34
CA GLY A 46 15.05 10.37 -7.25
C GLY A 46 13.90 9.61 -6.58
N ILE A 47 14.10 9.14 -5.34
CA ILE A 47 13.05 8.47 -4.55
C ILE A 47 11.88 9.43 -4.25
N ILE A 48 12.17 10.66 -3.80
CA ILE A 48 11.12 11.65 -3.49
C ILE A 48 10.28 11.94 -4.73
N LEU A 49 10.92 12.25 -5.86
CA LEU A 49 10.21 12.52 -7.12
C LEU A 49 9.40 11.31 -7.59
N PHE A 50 9.95 10.11 -7.48
CA PHE A 50 9.25 8.88 -7.80
C PHE A 50 7.97 8.71 -6.96
N THR A 51 8.07 8.92 -5.64
CA THR A 51 6.89 8.85 -4.76
C THR A 51 5.85 9.93 -5.07
N LEU A 52 6.27 11.13 -5.46
CA LEU A 52 5.36 12.20 -5.88
C LEU A 52 4.62 11.82 -7.18
N VAL A 53 5.32 11.29 -8.17
CA VAL A 53 4.70 10.84 -9.44
C VAL A 53 3.67 9.74 -9.18
N ILE A 54 4.04 8.71 -8.40
CA ILE A 54 3.09 7.65 -8.02
C ILE A 54 1.90 8.23 -7.25
N ARG A 55 2.14 9.12 -6.28
CA ARG A 55 1.04 9.77 -5.55
C ARG A 55 0.10 10.50 -6.50
N ILE A 56 0.62 11.28 -7.45
CA ILE A 56 -0.21 12.01 -8.43
C ILE A 56 -1.05 11.06 -9.28
N ILE A 57 -0.49 9.93 -9.73
CA ILE A 57 -1.22 8.91 -10.48
C ILE A 57 -2.30 8.24 -9.61
N LEU A 58 -2.01 8.01 -8.32
CA LEU A 58 -2.95 7.41 -7.37
C LEU A 58 -3.94 8.41 -6.75
N LEU A 59 -3.75 9.72 -6.88
CA LEU A 59 -4.66 10.75 -6.37
C LEU A 59 -6.13 10.55 -6.77
N PRO A 60 -6.48 10.31 -8.05
CA PRO A 60 -7.87 10.06 -8.42
C PRO A 60 -8.43 8.83 -7.70
N LEU A 61 -7.64 7.76 -7.58
CA LEU A 61 -8.03 6.55 -6.86
C LEU A 61 -8.25 6.83 -5.36
N MET A 62 -7.35 7.59 -4.73
CA MET A 62 -7.47 8.00 -3.32
C MET A 62 -8.69 8.90 -3.08
N HIS A 63 -9.06 9.73 -4.05
CA HIS A 63 -10.27 10.55 -3.99
C HIS A 63 -11.53 9.68 -3.96
N PHE A 64 -11.61 8.66 -4.83
CA PHE A 64 -12.69 7.67 -4.80
C PHE A 64 -12.76 6.91 -3.46
N GLN A 65 -11.61 6.47 -2.94
CA GLN A 65 -11.52 5.79 -1.64
C GLN A 65 -12.01 6.69 -0.50
N THR A 66 -11.59 7.96 -0.47
CA THR A 66 -12.00 8.93 0.56
C THR A 66 -13.49 9.19 0.53
N LYS A 67 -14.09 9.34 -0.65
CA LYS A 67 -15.54 9.50 -0.82
C LYS A 67 -16.31 8.30 -0.25
N SER A 68 -15.83 7.07 -0.53
CA SER A 68 -16.43 5.86 0.03
C SER A 68 -16.31 5.80 1.55
N MET A 69 -15.16 6.16 2.11
CA MET A 69 -14.94 6.17 3.56
C MET A 69 -15.86 7.15 4.28
N ARG A 70 -16.10 8.34 3.73
CA ARG A 70 -17.03 9.32 4.31
C ARG A 70 -18.46 8.78 4.40
N LYS A 71 -18.94 8.12 3.33
CA LYS A 71 -20.26 7.46 3.36
C LYS A 71 -20.33 6.37 4.43
N THR A 72 -19.27 5.58 4.61
CA THR A 72 -19.22 4.59 5.69
C THR A 72 -19.24 5.26 7.08
N GLN A 73 -18.58 6.40 7.25
CA GLN A 73 -18.61 7.17 8.50
C GLN A 73 -20.02 7.69 8.82
N GLU A 74 -20.77 8.14 7.82
CA GLU A 74 -22.18 8.55 7.96
C GLU A 74 -23.09 7.40 8.40
N LEU A 75 -22.75 6.15 8.06
CA LEU A 75 -23.46 4.94 8.49
C LEU A 75 -23.08 4.45 9.89
N GLN A 76 -21.97 4.91 10.48
CA GLN A 76 -21.56 4.51 11.83
C GLN A 76 -22.66 4.65 12.90
N PRO A 77 -23.46 5.74 12.98
CA PRO A 77 -24.54 5.81 13.97
C PRO A 77 -25.61 4.73 13.77
N GLN A 78 -25.98 4.43 12.53
CA GLN A 78 -26.97 3.38 12.22
C GLN A 78 -26.41 1.99 12.51
N LEU A 79 -25.13 1.76 12.21
CA LEU A 79 -24.40 0.55 12.58
C LEU A 79 -24.34 0.35 14.10
N LYS A 80 -24.14 1.42 14.88
CA LYS A 80 -24.15 1.37 16.35
C LYS A 80 -25.54 1.02 16.88
N ALA A 81 -26.60 1.61 16.32
CA ALA A 81 -27.98 1.27 16.69
C ALA A 81 -28.30 -0.19 16.36
N LEU A 82 -27.85 -0.67 15.19
CA LEU A 82 -28.00 -2.07 14.79
C LEU A 82 -27.23 -3.01 15.74
N GLN A 83 -26.01 -2.63 16.12
CA GLN A 83 -25.21 -3.40 17.08
C GLN A 83 -25.85 -3.46 18.46
N GLN A 84 -26.51 -2.38 18.91
CA GLN A 84 -27.28 -2.36 20.15
C GLN A 84 -28.53 -3.27 20.06
N LYS A 85 -29.25 -3.23 18.93
CA LYS A 85 -30.43 -4.09 18.69
C LYS A 85 -30.08 -5.58 18.71
N TYR A 86 -28.90 -5.95 18.21
CA TYR A 86 -28.41 -7.33 18.15
C TYR A 86 -27.23 -7.57 19.10
N SER A 87 -27.32 -7.07 20.34
CA SER A 87 -26.23 -7.18 21.34
C SER A 87 -25.97 -8.59 21.86
N SER A 88 -26.93 -9.52 21.71
CA SER A 88 -26.79 -10.88 22.22
C SER A 88 -25.72 -11.66 21.44
N LYS A 89 -24.91 -12.45 22.15
CA LYS A 89 -23.81 -13.22 21.57
C LYS A 89 -24.24 -14.55 20.95
N ASP A 90 -25.54 -14.82 20.87
CA ASP A 90 -26.06 -16.06 20.31
C ASP A 90 -25.68 -16.19 18.82
N PRO A 91 -25.35 -17.40 18.34
CA PRO A 91 -24.97 -17.63 16.94
C PRO A 91 -26.00 -17.13 15.93
N GLU A 92 -27.29 -17.29 16.25
CA GLU A 92 -28.42 -16.85 15.43
C GLU A 92 -28.51 -15.32 15.40
N THR A 93 -28.42 -14.66 16.55
CA THR A 93 -28.41 -13.19 16.66
C THR A 93 -27.25 -12.57 15.88
N GLN A 94 -26.06 -13.19 15.94
CA GLN A 94 -24.91 -12.74 15.15
C GLN A 94 -25.08 -12.95 13.64
N ARG A 95 -25.79 -14.01 13.23
CA ARG A 95 -26.13 -14.22 11.81
C ARG A 95 -27.07 -13.12 11.32
N LEU A 96 -28.16 -12.89 12.04
CA LEU A 96 -29.11 -11.81 11.76
C LEU A 96 -28.44 -10.44 11.72
N PHE A 97 -27.52 -10.16 12.66
CA PHE A 97 -26.73 -8.93 12.65
C PHE A 97 -25.91 -8.77 11.36
N ARG A 98 -25.21 -9.83 10.91
CA ARG A 98 -24.40 -9.76 9.68
C ARG A 98 -25.25 -9.54 8.44
N GLU A 99 -26.42 -10.17 8.36
CA GLU A 99 -27.36 -10.01 7.24
C GLU A 99 -27.93 -8.59 7.19
N GLU A 100 -28.43 -8.07 8.31
CA GLU A 100 -28.94 -6.69 8.40
C GLU A 100 -27.84 -5.65 8.16
N GLN A 101 -26.63 -5.91 8.65
CA GLN A 101 -25.48 -5.05 8.38
C GLN A 101 -25.16 -5.01 6.88
N GLN A 102 -25.17 -6.16 6.21
CA GLN A 102 -24.94 -6.24 4.77
C GLN A 102 -26.05 -5.54 3.98
N ARG A 103 -27.31 -5.72 4.40
CA ARG A 103 -28.46 -5.04 3.82
C ARG A 103 -28.35 -3.52 3.96
N LEU A 104 -27.98 -3.04 5.14
CA LEU A 104 -27.76 -1.61 5.39
C LEU A 104 -26.69 -1.02 4.47
N TYR A 105 -25.57 -1.74 4.27
CA TYR A 105 -24.54 -1.32 3.33
C TYR A 105 -25.03 -1.30 1.87
N ALA A 106 -25.82 -2.30 1.47
CA ALA A 106 -26.39 -2.40 0.12
C ALA A 106 -27.40 -1.27 -0.16
N GLU A 107 -28.33 -1.00 0.76
CA GLU A 107 -29.33 0.07 0.64
C GLU A 107 -28.66 1.45 0.52
N ASN A 108 -27.56 1.67 1.25
CA ASN A 108 -26.81 2.92 1.21
C ASN A 108 -25.73 2.97 0.11
N ASN A 109 -25.63 1.94 -0.73
CA ASN A 109 -24.65 1.84 -1.83
C ASN A 109 -23.20 2.08 -1.36
N VAL A 110 -22.84 1.52 -0.20
CA VAL A 110 -21.51 1.63 0.40
C VAL A 110 -20.80 0.28 0.33
N ASN A 111 -19.58 0.26 -0.20
CA ASN A 111 -18.75 -0.93 -0.19
C ASN A 111 -17.69 -0.83 0.92
N PRO A 112 -17.77 -1.64 2.00
CA PRO A 112 -16.85 -1.57 3.13
C PRO A 112 -15.40 -1.95 2.76
N TYR A 113 -15.20 -2.72 1.69
CA TYR A 113 -13.88 -3.17 1.24
C TYR A 113 -13.08 -2.08 0.52
N ILE A 114 -13.71 -1.00 0.06
CA ILE A 114 -13.00 0.11 -0.57
C ILE A 114 -12.09 0.84 0.44
N GLY A 115 -12.43 0.78 1.74
CA GLY A 115 -11.64 1.41 2.80
C GLY A 115 -10.27 0.77 3.07
N CYS A 116 -10.09 -0.53 2.80
CA CYS A 116 -8.81 -1.22 2.98
C CYS A 116 -7.95 -1.28 1.70
N LEU A 117 -8.49 -0.83 0.56
CA LEU A 117 -7.79 -0.74 -0.71
C LEU A 117 -6.49 0.09 -0.69
N PRO A 118 -6.39 1.23 0.04
CA PRO A 118 -5.13 1.98 0.13
C PRO A 118 -4.01 1.14 0.74
N LEU A 119 -4.31 0.35 1.78
CA LEU A 119 -3.31 -0.48 2.46
C LEU A 119 -2.80 -1.60 1.54
N LEU A 120 -3.70 -2.22 0.78
CA LEU A 120 -3.35 -3.26 -0.18
C LEU A 120 -2.47 -2.74 -1.31
N VAL A 121 -2.61 -1.47 -1.72
CA VAL A 121 -1.75 -0.84 -2.73
C VAL A 121 -0.43 -0.36 -2.12
N GLN A 122 -0.45 0.13 -0.88
CA GLN A 122 0.72 0.64 -0.19
C GLN A 122 1.76 -0.44 0.13
N LEU A 123 1.31 -1.64 0.54
CA LEU A 123 2.20 -2.75 0.89
C LEU A 123 3.15 -3.16 -0.28
N PRO A 124 2.64 -3.41 -1.50
CA PRO A 124 3.48 -3.64 -2.68
C PRO A 124 4.48 -2.53 -2.95
N ILE A 125 4.06 -1.27 -2.87
CA ILE A 125 4.93 -0.10 -3.14
C ILE A 125 6.08 -0.04 -2.13
N MET A 126 5.78 -0.29 -0.85
CA MET A 126 6.80 -0.33 0.21
C MET A 126 7.80 -1.46 -0.03
N MET A 127 7.32 -2.67 -0.35
CA MET A 127 8.19 -3.81 -0.65
C MET A 127 9.06 -3.55 -1.88
N ALA A 128 8.49 -2.97 -2.93
CA ALA A 128 9.22 -2.63 -4.15
C ALA A 128 10.33 -1.60 -3.87
N LEU A 129 10.04 -0.56 -3.09
CA LEU A 129 11.03 0.46 -2.74
C LEU A 129 12.14 -0.11 -1.85
N TYR A 130 11.79 -0.89 -0.82
CA TYR A 130 12.77 -1.54 0.05
C TYR A 130 13.71 -2.46 -0.74
N GLN A 131 13.15 -3.25 -1.66
CA GLN A 131 13.95 -4.14 -2.52
C GLN A 131 14.78 -3.37 -3.53
N ALA A 132 14.26 -2.28 -4.10
CA ALA A 132 15.03 -1.42 -5.00
C ALA A 132 16.26 -0.82 -4.27
N ILE A 133 16.10 -0.31 -3.05
CA ILE A 133 17.22 0.27 -2.29
C ILE A 133 18.22 -0.81 -1.81
N SER A 134 17.72 -1.95 -1.31
CA SER A 134 18.58 -3.00 -0.72
C SER A 134 19.27 -3.90 -1.75
N ARG A 135 18.64 -4.15 -2.91
CA ARG A 135 19.11 -5.13 -3.92
C ARG A 135 19.79 -4.46 -5.12
N VAL A 136 19.70 -3.13 -5.27
CA VAL A 136 20.38 -2.39 -6.35
C VAL A 136 21.60 -1.65 -5.77
N PRO A 137 22.84 -2.04 -6.13
CA PRO A 137 24.06 -1.47 -5.56
C PRO A 137 24.16 0.05 -5.74
N GLU A 138 23.74 0.56 -6.90
CA GLU A 138 23.77 2.00 -7.22
C GLU A 138 22.84 2.84 -6.34
N LEU A 139 21.76 2.25 -5.81
CA LEU A 139 20.82 2.92 -4.90
C LEU A 139 21.22 2.74 -3.44
N LYS A 140 22.00 1.70 -3.15
CA LYS A 140 22.45 1.33 -1.81
C LYS A 140 23.53 2.27 -1.27
N GLU A 141 24.45 2.72 -2.12
CA GLU A 141 25.58 3.57 -1.69
C GLU A 141 25.23 5.07 -1.58
N GLY A 142 23.98 5.47 -1.79
CA GLY A 142 23.55 6.85 -1.75
C GLY A 142 23.48 7.43 -0.33
N THR A 143 24.01 8.64 -0.13
CA THR A 143 23.77 9.46 1.08
C THR A 143 22.70 10.50 0.77
N PHE A 144 21.67 10.63 1.62
CA PHE A 144 20.65 11.65 1.50
C PHE A 144 20.56 12.48 2.79
N LEU A 145 20.88 13.78 2.68
CA LEU A 145 21.02 14.70 3.81
C LEU A 145 22.04 14.17 4.83
N TRP A 146 21.61 13.59 5.95
CA TRP A 146 22.44 12.96 6.99
C TRP A 146 22.31 11.43 7.01
N LEU A 147 21.41 10.86 6.22
CA LEU A 147 21.07 9.45 6.22
C LEU A 147 21.88 8.70 5.17
N SER A 148 22.49 7.58 5.56
CA SER A 148 23.05 6.61 4.62
C SER A 148 21.96 5.59 4.29
N LEU A 149 21.62 5.41 3.00
CA LEU A 149 20.49 4.58 2.58
C LEU A 149 20.73 3.07 2.80
N ASP A 150 21.97 2.68 3.10
CA ASP A 150 22.37 1.31 3.44
C ASP A 150 22.17 0.94 4.91
N LYS A 151 21.95 1.92 5.80
CA LYS A 151 21.90 1.73 7.25
C LYS A 151 20.60 2.28 7.86
N PRO A 152 20.14 1.70 8.99
CA PRO A 152 19.08 2.30 9.78
C PRO A 152 19.46 3.73 10.20
N ASP A 153 18.46 4.61 10.29
CA ASP A 153 18.70 5.98 10.76
C ASP A 153 19.31 5.97 12.17
N PRO A 154 20.48 6.62 12.39
CA PRO A 154 21.13 6.62 13.70
C PRO A 154 20.31 7.32 14.80
N TYR A 155 19.41 8.22 14.42
CA TYR A 155 18.69 9.09 15.36
C TYR A 155 17.23 8.66 15.59
N LEU A 156 16.70 7.70 14.82
CA LEU A 156 15.34 7.14 14.90
C LEU A 156 14.23 8.19 15.02
N ILE A 157 14.41 9.33 14.35
CA ILE A 157 13.52 10.50 14.42
C ILE A 157 12.25 10.29 13.60
#